data_AF-A0A1Z8B6U5-F1
#
_entry.id   AF-A0A1Z8B6U5-F1
#
_cell.length_a   1.000
_cell.length_b   1.000
_cell.length_c   1.000
_cell.angle_alpha   90.00
_cell.angle_beta   90.00
_cell.angle_gamma   90.00
#
_symmetry.space_group_name_H-M   'P 1'
#
loop_
_entity.id
_entity.type
_entity.pdbx_description
1 polymer ?
#
loop_
_entity_poly.entity_id
_entity_poly.type
_entity_poly.pdbx_seq_one_letter_code
_entity_poly.pdbx_strand_id
1 'polypeptide(L)'
;MDVQAYLNRIGFTGAVTLSTDTLIDLARLHMYHVPFENLDIHYQQRIDLKMASLYQKIVVRKRGGFCYELNGLFCELLVQLGFNAHMVSARVFTKAKKYSPEFDHMAIWLVLNDISYLVDVGFGDFIIEPLQIIPALIQSNSSGEFVIDA
;
A
#
# COMPACT_ATOMS: atom_id res chain seq x y z
N MET A 1 3.12 11.76 11.13
CA MET A 1 4.42 11.11 11.47
C MET A 1 5.53 12.01 10.92
N ASP A 2 6.82 11.68 11.10
CA ASP A 2 7.86 12.38 10.32
C ASP A 2 7.83 11.85 8.87
N VAL A 3 7.26 12.66 7.99
CA VAL A 3 7.11 12.35 6.55
C VAL A 3 8.47 12.22 5.88
N GLN A 4 9.44 13.07 6.21
CA GLN A 4 10.75 13.04 5.56
C GLN A 4 11.50 11.76 5.91
N ALA A 5 11.40 11.30 7.15
CA ALA A 5 11.98 10.01 7.55
C ALA A 5 11.37 8.83 6.78
N TYR A 6 10.06 8.86 6.48
CA TYR A 6 9.43 7.85 5.63
C TYR A 6 9.94 7.94 4.19
N LEU A 7 9.94 9.13 3.58
CA LEU A 7 10.43 9.31 2.22
C LEU A 7 11.88 8.81 2.09
N ASN A 8 12.73 9.09 3.10
CA ASN A 8 14.08 8.55 3.20
C ASN A 8 14.10 7.03 3.34
N ARG A 9 13.18 6.43 4.11
CA ARG A 9 13.06 4.96 4.29
C ARG A 9 12.79 4.23 2.98
N ILE A 10 12.03 4.85 2.08
CA ILE A 10 11.72 4.29 0.76
C ILE A 10 12.64 4.80 -0.35
N GLY A 11 13.57 5.71 -0.04
CA GLY A 11 14.51 6.26 -1.03
C GLY A 11 13.89 7.27 -2.01
N PHE A 12 12.76 7.89 -1.66
CA PHE A 12 12.16 8.94 -2.49
C PHE A 12 12.96 10.25 -2.37
N THR A 13 13.46 10.73 -3.51
CA THR A 13 14.31 11.95 -3.61
C THR A 13 13.69 13.05 -4.47
N GLY A 14 12.52 12.78 -5.07
CA GLY A 14 11.80 13.74 -5.91
C GLY A 14 11.12 14.85 -5.11
N ALA A 15 10.58 15.83 -5.83
CA ALA A 15 9.64 16.79 -5.25
C ALA A 15 8.27 16.13 -5.10
N VAL A 16 7.65 16.26 -3.93
CA VAL A 16 6.28 15.78 -3.73
C VAL A 16 5.34 16.74 -4.47
N THR A 17 4.62 16.21 -5.46
CA THR A 17 3.52 16.89 -6.13
C THR A 17 2.27 16.01 -6.09
N LEU A 18 1.08 16.61 -6.13
CA LEU A 18 -0.17 15.85 -6.23
C LEU A 18 -0.38 15.39 -7.68
N SER A 19 0.44 14.44 -8.12
CA SER A 19 0.46 13.91 -9.48
C SER A 19 0.47 12.39 -9.50
N THR A 20 0.01 11.81 -10.60
CA THR A 20 0.02 10.36 -10.82
C THR A 20 1.44 9.81 -10.81
N ASP A 21 2.41 10.52 -11.37
CA ASP A 21 3.83 10.13 -11.37
C ASP A 21 4.37 10.02 -9.94
N THR A 22 4.08 11.01 -9.09
CA THR A 22 4.49 10.97 -7.68
C THR A 22 3.84 9.79 -6.95
N LEU A 23 2.56 9.52 -7.22
CA LEU A 23 1.86 8.38 -6.62
C LEU A 23 2.47 7.03 -7.04
N ILE A 24 2.80 6.87 -8.32
CA ILE A 24 3.46 5.69 -8.87
C ILE A 24 4.84 5.52 -8.21
N ASP A 25 5.66 6.57 -8.17
CA ASP A 25 6.99 6.51 -7.59
C ASP A 25 6.96 6.14 -6.10
N LEU A 26 6.06 6.74 -5.32
CA LEU A 26 5.90 6.42 -3.91
C LEU A 26 5.52 4.95 -3.69
N ALA A 27 4.56 4.43 -4.46
CA ALA A 27 4.10 3.05 -4.34
C ALA A 27 5.22 2.06 -4.72
N ARG A 28 5.88 2.28 -5.87
CA ARG A 28 6.99 1.43 -6.34
C ARG A 28 8.14 1.42 -5.35
N LEU A 29 8.55 2.59 -4.88
CA LEU A 29 9.65 2.71 -3.92
C LEU A 29 9.32 2.08 -2.58
N HIS A 30 8.07 2.17 -2.11
CA HIS A 30 7.64 1.41 -0.93
C HIS A 30 7.80 -0.09 -1.15
N MET A 31 7.27 -0.62 -2.25
CA MET A 31 7.35 -2.04 -2.59
C MET A 31 8.79 -2.55 -2.71
N TYR A 32 9.71 -1.74 -3.22
CA TYR A 32 11.12 -2.14 -3.35
C TYR A 32 11.92 -2.06 -2.06
N HIS A 33 11.51 -1.24 -1.09
CA HIS A 33 12.33 -0.98 0.11
C HIS A 33 11.71 -1.52 1.40
N VAL A 34 10.39 -1.70 1.47
CA VAL A 34 9.68 -2.16 2.66
C VAL A 34 9.12 -3.57 2.39
N PRO A 35 9.66 -4.61 3.04
CA PRO A 35 9.24 -5.97 2.75
C PRO A 35 7.85 -6.26 3.31
N PHE A 36 7.08 -7.06 2.58
CA PHE A 36 5.99 -7.82 3.19
C PHE A 36 6.58 -8.93 4.07
N GLU A 37 6.14 -9.03 5.32
CA GLU A 37 6.61 -10.05 6.26
C GLU A 37 5.63 -10.27 7.42
N ASN A 38 5.68 -11.47 8.00
CA ASN A 38 4.82 -11.91 9.10
C ASN A 38 5.63 -12.41 10.30
N LEU A 39 6.88 -11.95 10.46
CA LEU A 39 7.81 -12.46 11.48
C LEU A 39 7.27 -12.28 12.90
N ASP A 40 6.60 -11.16 13.16
CA ASP A 40 6.01 -10.89 14.48
C ASP A 40 4.96 -11.95 14.85
N ILE A 41 4.21 -12.49 13.89
CA ILE A 41 3.28 -13.62 14.12
C ILE A 41 4.05 -14.87 14.53
N HIS A 42 5.13 -15.20 13.82
CA HIS A 42 5.96 -16.37 14.12
C HIS A 42 6.65 -16.28 15.49
N TYR A 43 7.02 -15.07 15.91
CA TYR A 43 7.59 -14.81 17.24
C TYR A 43 6.56 -14.50 18.32
N GLN A 44 5.27 -14.69 18.04
CA GLN A 44 4.15 -14.41 18.96
C GLN A 44 4.20 -12.99 19.55
N GLN A 45 4.74 -12.05 18.77
CA GLN A 45 4.77 -10.64 19.12
C GLN A 45 3.41 -10.03 18.83
N ARG A 46 2.97 -9.13 19.72
CA ARG A 46 1.73 -8.38 19.53
C ARG A 46 1.87 -7.45 18.33
N ILE A 47 0.94 -7.55 17.39
CA ILE A 47 0.76 -6.56 16.33
C ILE A 47 -0.01 -5.36 16.91
N ASP A 48 0.57 -4.16 16.79
CA ASP A 48 -0.03 -2.92 17.24
C ASP A 48 -0.21 -1.96 16.06
N LEU A 49 -1.46 -1.73 15.67
CA LEU A 49 -1.84 -0.93 14.51
C LEU A 49 -1.92 0.57 14.80
N LYS A 50 -1.51 1.03 15.99
CA LYS A 50 -1.35 2.47 16.26
C LYS A 50 -0.29 3.07 15.35
N MET A 51 -0.58 4.23 14.75
CA MET A 51 0.33 4.89 13.80
C MET A 51 1.75 5.10 14.35
N ALA A 52 1.89 5.46 15.64
CA ALA A 52 3.19 5.60 16.28
C ALA A 52 3.99 4.27 16.31
N SER A 53 3.31 3.15 16.59
CA SER A 53 3.91 1.81 16.64
C SER A 53 4.31 1.33 15.24
N LEU A 54 3.44 1.53 14.25
CA LEU A 54 3.72 1.21 12.84
C LEU A 54 4.90 2.01 12.31
N TYR A 55 4.92 3.33 12.54
CA TYR A 55 6.03 4.20 12.16
C TYR A 55 7.36 3.74 12.79
N GLN A 56 7.36 3.44 14.09
CA GLN A 56 8.55 2.93 14.78
C GLN A 56 9.01 1.58 14.22
N LYS A 57 8.10 0.68 13.85
CA LYS A 57 8.42 -0.60 13.23
C LYS A 57 9.01 -0.44 11.83
N ILE A 58 8.26 0.18 10.93
CA ILE A 58 8.53 0.16 9.49
C ILE A 58 9.60 1.18 9.11
N VAL A 59 9.52 2.40 9.64
CA VAL A 59 10.41 3.50 9.27
C VAL A 59 11.68 3.49 10.11
N VAL A 60 11.55 3.51 11.44
CA VAL A 60 12.71 3.65 12.34
C VAL A 60 13.51 2.35 12.45
N ARG A 61 12.85 1.23 12.77
CA ARG A 61 13.51 -0.09 12.89
C ARG A 61 13.72 -0.79 11.55
N LYS A 62 13.29 -0.18 10.45
CA LYS A 62 13.42 -0.70 9.07
C LYS A 62 12.85 -2.12 8.87
N ARG A 63 11.84 -2.50 9.65
CA ARG A 63 11.09 -3.76 9.47
C ARG A 63 10.06 -3.61 8.34
N GLY A 64 9.36 -4.71 8.07
CA GLY A 64 8.22 -4.76 7.18
C GLY A 64 6.92 -4.91 7.96
N GLY A 65 5.95 -5.57 7.34
CA GLY A 65 4.69 -5.99 7.96
C GLY A 65 3.77 -6.66 6.95
N PHE A 66 2.54 -6.90 7.36
CA PHE A 66 1.45 -7.38 6.48
C PHE A 66 0.49 -6.24 6.08
N CYS A 67 -0.60 -6.58 5.37
CA CYS A 67 -1.50 -5.63 4.71
C CYS A 67 -1.93 -4.45 5.59
N TYR A 68 -2.41 -4.68 6.81
CA TYR A 68 -2.86 -3.62 7.72
C TYR A 68 -1.74 -2.68 8.19
N GLU A 69 -0.53 -3.19 8.34
CA GLU A 69 0.62 -2.39 8.76
C GLU A 69 1.15 -1.54 7.61
N LEU A 70 1.32 -2.17 6.44
CA LEU A 70 1.92 -1.54 5.27
C LEU A 70 0.96 -0.54 4.63
N ASN A 71 -0.25 -0.97 4.25
CA ASN A 71 -1.24 -0.06 3.67
C ASN A 71 -1.73 0.97 4.68
N GLY A 72 -1.74 0.65 5.98
CA GLY A 72 -2.17 1.60 7.01
C GLY A 72 -1.20 2.77 7.12
N LEU A 73 0.10 2.46 7.23
CA LEU A 73 1.11 3.49 7.32
C LEU A 73 1.30 4.23 5.99
N PHE A 74 1.16 3.55 4.85
CA PHE A 74 1.25 4.20 3.54
C PHE A 74 0.05 5.11 3.26
N CYS A 75 -1.17 4.73 3.66
CA CYS A 75 -2.34 5.62 3.59
C CYS A 75 -2.11 6.90 4.41
N GLU A 76 -1.58 6.78 5.62
CA GLU A 76 -1.25 7.92 6.49
C GLU A 76 -0.14 8.81 5.89
N LEU A 77 0.81 8.23 5.16
CA LEU A 77 1.78 9.00 4.37
C LEU A 77 1.07 9.79 3.27
N LEU A 78 0.26 9.13 2.43
CA LEU A 78 -0.44 9.76 1.32
C LEU A 78 -1.33 10.92 1.78
N VAL A 79 -2.09 10.74 2.87
CA VAL A 79 -2.91 11.79 3.48
C VAL A 79 -2.06 12.98 3.94
N GLN A 80 -0.92 12.74 4.62
CA GLN A 80 -0.04 13.83 5.06
C GLN A 80 0.64 14.57 3.90
N LEU A 81 0.84 13.90 2.75
CA LEU A 81 1.32 14.52 1.51
C LEU A 81 0.22 15.30 0.77
N GLY A 82 -1.04 15.24 1.24
CA GLY A 82 -2.18 15.96 0.67
C GLY A 82 -3.01 15.17 -0.35
N PHE A 83 -2.74 13.88 -0.55
CA PHE A 83 -3.59 13.04 -1.39
C PHE A 83 -4.91 12.72 -0.69
N ASN A 84 -5.98 12.62 -1.48
CA ASN A 84 -7.28 12.15 -1.01
C ASN A 84 -7.29 10.60 -0.97
N ALA A 85 -6.78 10.02 0.11
CA ALA A 85 -6.63 8.58 0.28
C ALA A 85 -7.45 8.04 1.47
N HIS A 86 -8.04 6.87 1.28
CA HIS A 86 -8.86 6.17 2.27
C HIS A 86 -8.51 4.69 2.30
N MET A 87 -8.53 4.08 3.49
CA MET A 87 -8.42 2.63 3.61
C MET A 87 -9.73 1.97 3.15
N VAL A 88 -9.62 0.85 2.43
CA VAL A 88 -10.74 0.02 2.00
C VAL A 88 -10.47 -1.44 2.36
N SER A 89 -11.50 -2.12 2.88
CA SER A 89 -11.44 -3.56 3.15
C SER A 89 -11.62 -4.36 1.86
N ALA A 90 -10.89 -5.45 1.73
CA ALA A 90 -10.99 -6.40 0.64
C ALA A 90 -11.02 -7.85 1.16
N ARG A 91 -11.39 -8.76 0.27
CA ARG A 91 -11.36 -10.21 0.51
C ARG A 91 -10.44 -10.83 -0.53
N VAL A 92 -9.58 -11.74 -0.10
CA VAL A 92 -8.62 -12.41 -0.98
C VAL A 92 -9.34 -13.53 -1.74
N PHE A 93 -9.25 -13.52 -3.07
CA PHE A 93 -9.71 -14.64 -3.87
C PHE A 93 -8.66 -15.76 -3.86
N THR A 94 -8.98 -16.86 -3.20
CA THR A 94 -8.03 -17.94 -2.93
C THR A 94 -7.93 -18.94 -4.09
N LYS A 95 -6.87 -19.75 -4.09
CA LYS A 95 -6.71 -20.90 -5.02
C LYS A 95 -7.88 -21.90 -4.97
N ALA A 96 -8.62 -21.93 -3.86
CA ALA A 96 -9.84 -22.73 -3.72
C ALA A 96 -11.07 -22.13 -4.43
N LYS A 97 -10.89 -21.07 -5.22
CA LYS A 97 -11.94 -20.32 -5.93
C LYS A 97 -13.03 -19.78 -4.99
N LYS A 98 -12.60 -19.32 -3.81
CA LYS A 98 -13.46 -18.73 -2.78
C LYS A 98 -12.82 -17.47 -2.25
N TYR A 99 -13.66 -16.50 -1.92
CA TYR A 99 -13.25 -15.32 -1.17
C TYR A 99 -12.99 -15.68 0.29
N SER A 100 -11.90 -15.15 0.86
CA SER A 100 -11.58 -15.25 2.28
C SER A 100 -12.62 -14.52 3.17
N PRO A 101 -12.56 -14.60 4.51
CA PRO A 101 -13.46 -13.86 5.38
C PRO A 101 -13.44 -12.35 5.13
N GLU A 102 -14.44 -11.64 5.65
CA GLU A 102 -14.42 -10.17 5.64
C GLU A 102 -13.21 -9.64 6.43
N PHE A 103 -12.69 -8.49 6.02
CA PHE A 103 -11.54 -7.82 6.64
C PHE A 103 -10.21 -8.61 6.60
N ASP A 104 -10.10 -9.61 5.74
CA ASP A 104 -8.87 -10.40 5.57
C ASP A 104 -7.75 -9.61 4.87
N HIS A 105 -8.11 -8.64 4.02
CA HIS A 105 -7.17 -7.74 3.36
C HIS A 105 -7.60 -6.28 3.48
N MET A 106 -6.62 -5.38 3.45
CA MET A 106 -6.84 -3.94 3.43
C MET A 106 -5.98 -3.34 2.33
N ALA A 107 -6.59 -2.48 1.51
CA ALA A 107 -5.95 -1.71 0.45
C ALA A 107 -6.34 -0.23 0.58
N ILE A 108 -5.94 0.59 -0.38
CA ILE A 108 -6.17 2.04 -0.36
C ILE A 108 -6.96 2.44 -1.60
N TRP A 109 -8.05 3.18 -1.38
CA TRP A 109 -8.77 3.92 -2.40
C TRP A 109 -8.27 5.36 -2.41
N LEU A 110 -7.78 5.84 -3.54
CA LEU A 110 -7.28 7.21 -3.69
C LEU A 110 -7.98 7.92 -4.85
N VAL A 111 -8.37 9.17 -4.65
CA VAL A 111 -8.94 10.01 -5.73
C VAL A 111 -7.96 11.11 -6.11
N LEU A 112 -7.62 11.21 -7.38
CA LEU A 112 -6.72 12.22 -7.93
C LEU A 112 -7.23 12.66 -9.31
N ASN A 113 -7.43 13.97 -9.49
CA ASN A 113 -7.93 14.55 -10.75
C ASN A 113 -9.21 13.84 -11.24
N ASP A 114 -10.17 13.62 -10.33
CA ASP A 114 -11.44 12.91 -10.56
C ASP A 114 -11.32 11.44 -11.00
N ILE A 115 -10.10 10.87 -10.95
CA ILE A 115 -9.85 9.46 -11.21
C ILE A 115 -9.64 8.74 -9.89
N SER A 116 -10.32 7.61 -9.71
CA SER A 116 -10.12 6.73 -8.56
C SER A 116 -9.03 5.70 -8.84
N TYR A 117 -8.19 5.45 -7.86
CA TYR A 117 -7.07 4.51 -7.91
C TYR A 117 -7.18 3.48 -6.78
N LEU A 118 -6.93 2.22 -7.12
CA LEU A 118 -6.59 1.17 -6.16
C LEU A 118 -5.08 1.21 -5.95
N VAL A 119 -4.67 1.41 -4.71
CA VAL A 119 -3.27 1.39 -4.29
C VAL A 119 -3.11 0.30 -3.23
N ASP A 120 -2.11 -0.55 -3.41
CA ASP A 120 -1.87 -1.66 -2.50
C ASP A 120 -0.37 -1.96 -2.43
N VAL A 121 0.22 -1.65 -1.27
CA VAL A 121 1.63 -1.92 -0.96
C VAL A 121 1.78 -3.05 0.07
N GLY A 122 0.71 -3.82 0.31
CA GLY A 122 0.59 -4.72 1.44
C GLY A 122 0.07 -6.13 1.12
N PHE A 123 -0.17 -6.47 -0.15
CA PHE A 123 -0.63 -7.82 -0.55
C PHE A 123 0.50 -8.86 -0.63
N GLY A 124 1.77 -8.42 -0.77
CA GLY A 124 2.92 -9.30 -1.02
C GLY A 124 3.35 -9.25 -2.48
N ASP A 125 3.48 -10.41 -3.14
CA ASP A 125 3.81 -10.48 -4.57
C ASP A 125 2.55 -10.21 -5.42
N PHE A 126 2.37 -8.96 -5.79
CA PHE A 126 1.21 -8.46 -6.50
C PHE A 126 1.58 -7.23 -7.33
N ILE A 127 0.66 -6.28 -7.45
CA ILE A 127 0.88 -5.08 -8.22
C ILE A 127 1.85 -4.12 -7.52
N ILE A 128 2.76 -3.54 -8.31
CA ILE A 128 3.75 -2.58 -7.83
C ILE A 128 3.26 -1.13 -8.03
N GLU A 129 2.36 -0.90 -8.98
CA GLU A 129 1.85 0.43 -9.35
C GLU A 129 0.35 0.58 -9.06
N PRO A 130 -0.14 1.79 -8.73
CA PRO A 130 -1.57 2.08 -8.63
C PRO A 130 -2.36 1.69 -9.88
N LEU A 131 -3.57 1.14 -9.70
CA LEU A 131 -4.52 0.89 -10.80
C LEU A 131 -5.61 1.93 -10.81
N GLN A 132 -5.95 2.44 -11.99
CA GLN A 132 -7.18 3.18 -12.18
C GLN A 132 -8.38 2.24 -12.01
N ILE A 133 -9.37 2.68 -11.25
CA ILE A 133 -10.63 1.97 -11.03
C ILE A 133 -11.57 2.30 -12.18
N ILE A 134 -11.24 1.73 -13.34
CA ILE A 134 -12.03 1.83 -14.58
C ILE A 134 -12.39 0.40 -14.99
N PRO A 135 -13.69 0.04 -14.99
CA PRO A 135 -14.11 -1.30 -15.36
C PRO A 135 -13.62 -1.72 -16.74
N ALA A 136 -13.13 -2.95 -16.85
CA ALA A 136 -12.63 -3.58 -18.08
C ALA A 136 -11.42 -2.89 -18.75
N LEU A 137 -10.79 -1.91 -18.12
CA LEU A 137 -9.53 -1.33 -18.61
C LEU A 137 -8.36 -2.26 -18.26
N ILE A 138 -7.71 -2.79 -19.29
CA ILE A 138 -6.45 -3.55 -19.14
C ILE A 138 -5.31 -2.56 -18.87
N GLN A 139 -4.61 -2.77 -17.77
CA GLN A 139 -3.51 -1.94 -17.29
C GLN A 139 -2.26 -2.81 -17.16
N SER A 140 -1.29 -2.60 -18.06
CA SER A 140 -0.06 -3.39 -18.14
C SER A 140 1.12 -2.60 -17.57
N ASN A 141 1.86 -3.21 -16.66
CA ASN A 141 3.08 -2.63 -16.06
C ASN A 141 4.15 -3.71 -15.84
N SER A 142 5.25 -3.34 -15.17
CA SER A 142 6.36 -4.26 -14.91
C SER A 142 6.01 -5.48 -14.04
N SER A 143 4.90 -5.44 -13.29
CA SER A 143 4.39 -6.56 -12.49
C SER A 143 3.36 -7.45 -13.20
N GLY A 144 2.91 -7.09 -14.41
CA GLY A 144 1.96 -7.86 -15.20
C GLY A 144 0.81 -7.04 -15.76
N GLU A 145 -0.25 -7.73 -16.18
CA GLU A 145 -1.49 -7.13 -16.69
C GLU A 145 -2.61 -7.31 -15.68
N PHE A 146 -3.30 -6.21 -15.38
CA PHE A 146 -4.36 -6.17 -14.40
C PHE A 146 -5.62 -5.54 -15.02
N VAL A 147 -6.77 -6.00 -14.55
CA VAL A 147 -8.08 -5.48 -14.92
C VAL A 147 -8.96 -5.45 -13.68
N ILE A 148 -9.80 -4.42 -13.57
CA ILE A 148 -10.87 -4.37 -12.59
C ILE A 148 -12.15 -4.74 -13.31
N ASP A 149 -12.76 -5.87 -12.91
CA ASP A 149 -14.03 -6.33 -13.45
C ASP A 149 -15.20 -5.46 -12.95
N ALA A 150 -16.29 -5.43 -13.73
CA ALA A 150 -17.52 -4.69 -13.44
C ALA A 150 -18.44 -5.42 -12.45
#